data_AF-A0AAN6UAX3-F1
#
_entry.id   AF-A0AAN6UAX3-F1
#
_cell.length_a   1.000
_cell.length_b   1.000
_cell.length_c   1.000
_cell.angle_alpha   90.00
_cell.angle_beta   90.00
_cell.angle_gamma   90.00
#
_symmetry.space_group_name_H-M   'P 1'
#
loop_
_entity.id
_entity.type
_entity.pdbx_description
1 polymer ?
#
loop_
_entity_poly.entity_id
_entity_poly.type
_entity_poly.pdbx_seq_one_letter_code
_entity_poly.pdbx_strand_id
1 'polypeptide(L)'
;MDTFEATKTDRFHQSLSSAWASFLGAQHCNHKVDTLRKTLEGHIHQTNLSLSSVRCDGENRHEQLVTAIAESKSRIEQHAAELKDAIAFQRNLSTLQQETSNESKDASRKVTELSKQVRTQQEGLDGLRSSTSHDIRTIQEQCRLALERVDSLQEELKEAMAQRMDFEQKVAALESQVKSITQTYNCLSEDSVRFLGEIHSRRAELIILLNKQCINVTSQGDEHSRAPINTPPPAPKRRSEEEPLELPLKRPHPSNNRSQDIRSLYLVFRDRYKTSPPKSDTAFIWEFLGCIEDPAMSKHIQDSLAAILPEHVTPSRDTRRKNPRRHIDISKGLTWRKFREALVKIPEPS
;
A
#
# COMPACT_ATOMS: atom_id res chain seq x y z
N MET A 1 -160.53 68.23 -22.90
CA MET A 1 -159.56 67.12 -22.93
C MET A 1 -158.37 67.56 -23.78
N ASP A 2 -157.40 66.66 -23.97
CA ASP A 2 -156.32 66.75 -24.96
C ASP A 2 -155.11 67.62 -24.58
N THR A 3 -154.46 67.18 -23.51
CA THR A 3 -153.01 67.31 -23.32
C THR A 3 -152.25 66.59 -24.43
N PHE A 4 -151.81 67.32 -25.46
CA PHE A 4 -150.91 66.80 -26.51
C PHE A 4 -149.76 67.79 -26.77
N GLU A 5 -148.64 67.24 -27.27
CA GLU A 5 -147.42 67.97 -27.70
C GLU A 5 -146.48 68.54 -26.61
N ALA A 6 -146.06 67.68 -25.66
CA ALA A 6 -144.82 67.90 -24.88
C ALA A 6 -143.80 66.75 -24.97
N THR A 7 -144.14 65.64 -25.66
CA THR A 7 -143.38 64.37 -25.62
C THR A 7 -142.41 64.14 -26.80
N LYS A 8 -142.39 65.02 -27.82
CA LYS A 8 -141.51 64.88 -29.00
C LYS A 8 -140.11 65.47 -28.81
N THR A 9 -140.00 66.63 -28.17
CA THR A 9 -138.71 67.30 -27.89
C THR A 9 -137.85 66.48 -26.92
N ASP A 10 -138.47 65.88 -25.90
CA ASP A 10 -137.81 65.07 -24.89
C ASP A 10 -137.06 63.86 -25.50
N ARG A 11 -137.65 63.15 -26.47
CA ARG A 11 -136.98 62.03 -27.18
C ARG A 11 -135.69 62.44 -27.90
N PHE A 12 -135.64 63.64 -28.50
CA PHE A 12 -134.43 64.11 -29.17
C PHE A 12 -133.33 64.44 -28.16
N HIS A 13 -133.67 65.13 -27.06
CA HIS A 13 -132.70 65.41 -26.00
C HIS A 13 -132.19 64.14 -25.29
N GLN A 14 -133.05 63.14 -25.07
CA GLN A 14 -132.66 61.82 -24.56
C GLN A 14 -131.75 61.07 -25.54
N SER A 15 -132.06 61.08 -26.84
CA SER A 15 -131.21 60.47 -27.87
C SER A 15 -129.85 61.15 -27.97
N LEU A 16 -129.80 62.49 -27.94
CA LEU A 16 -128.57 63.27 -27.96
C LEU A 16 -127.74 63.02 -26.69
N SER A 17 -128.37 63.01 -25.51
CA SER A 17 -127.71 62.73 -24.23
C SER A 17 -127.14 61.31 -24.19
N SER A 18 -127.88 60.32 -24.69
CA SER A 18 -127.43 58.93 -24.84
C SER A 18 -126.25 58.81 -25.82
N ALA A 19 -126.31 59.50 -26.96
CA ALA A 19 -125.21 59.55 -27.93
C ALA A 19 -123.94 60.20 -27.34
N TRP A 20 -124.08 61.28 -26.56
CA TRP A 20 -122.96 61.90 -25.85
C TRP A 20 -122.40 61.01 -24.74
N ALA A 21 -123.25 60.36 -23.94
CA ALA A 21 -122.81 59.40 -22.93
C ALA A 21 -122.08 58.20 -23.57
N SER A 22 -122.56 57.72 -24.72
CA SER A 22 -121.91 56.68 -25.51
C SER A 22 -120.57 57.13 -26.08
N PHE A 23 -120.49 58.34 -26.66
CA PHE A 23 -119.24 58.91 -27.17
C PHE A 23 -118.20 59.13 -26.06
N LEU A 24 -118.58 59.77 -24.94
CA LEU A 24 -117.70 59.99 -23.80
C LEU A 24 -117.28 58.66 -23.15
N GLY A 25 -118.19 57.68 -23.09
CA GLY A 25 -117.88 56.31 -22.69
C GLY A 25 -116.85 55.65 -23.60
N ALA A 26 -117.00 55.77 -24.93
CA ALA A 26 -116.05 55.27 -25.91
C ALA A 26 -114.68 55.96 -25.82
N GLN A 27 -114.64 57.28 -25.63
CA GLN A 27 -113.38 58.03 -25.42
C GLN A 27 -112.66 57.59 -24.13
N HIS A 28 -113.39 57.42 -23.03
CA HIS A 28 -112.86 56.92 -21.77
C HIS A 28 -112.39 55.45 -21.88
N CYS A 29 -113.10 54.61 -22.63
CA CYS A 29 -112.66 53.25 -22.95
C CYS A 29 -111.38 53.25 -23.81
N ASN A 30 -111.29 54.09 -24.86
CA ASN A 30 -110.08 54.22 -25.67
C ASN A 30 -108.89 54.68 -24.83
N HIS A 31 -109.07 55.70 -23.98
CA HIS A 31 -108.01 56.18 -23.08
C HIS A 31 -107.55 55.09 -22.10
N LYS A 32 -108.47 54.27 -21.58
CA LYS A 32 -108.14 53.10 -20.76
C LYS A 32 -107.39 52.03 -21.55
N VAL A 33 -107.80 51.73 -22.78
CA VAL A 33 -107.10 50.77 -23.67
C VAL A 33 -105.69 51.24 -24.00
N ASP A 34 -105.49 52.52 -24.31
CA ASP A 34 -104.16 53.07 -24.58
C ASP A 34 -103.28 53.11 -23.32
N THR A 35 -103.86 53.39 -22.14
CA THR A 35 -103.15 53.32 -20.87
C THR A 35 -102.73 51.88 -20.54
N LEU A 36 -103.64 50.91 -20.70
CA LEU A 36 -103.33 49.48 -20.53
C LEU A 36 -102.28 49.00 -21.54
N ARG A 37 -102.33 49.46 -22.80
CA ARG A 37 -101.33 49.16 -23.82
C ARG A 37 -99.95 49.67 -23.39
N LYS A 38 -99.83 50.93 -22.98
CA LYS A 38 -98.55 51.52 -22.51
C LYS A 38 -98.00 50.80 -21.28
N THR A 39 -98.85 50.43 -20.33
CA THR A 39 -98.45 49.65 -19.15
C THR A 39 -97.99 48.23 -19.54
N LEU A 40 -98.68 47.57 -20.48
CA LEU A 40 -98.28 46.26 -21.00
C LEU A 40 -96.95 46.34 -21.77
N GLU A 41 -96.76 47.33 -22.64
CA GLU A 41 -95.51 47.58 -23.36
C GLU A 41 -94.35 47.84 -22.37
N GLY A 42 -94.59 48.63 -21.31
CA GLY A 42 -93.64 48.85 -20.23
C GLY A 42 -93.25 47.56 -19.49
N HIS A 43 -94.24 46.72 -19.13
CA HIS A 43 -93.97 45.42 -18.51
C HIS A 43 -93.26 44.44 -19.45
N ILE A 44 -93.58 44.41 -20.75
CA ILE A 44 -92.86 43.61 -21.75
C ILE A 44 -91.40 44.07 -21.83
N HIS A 45 -91.15 45.38 -21.89
CA HIS A 45 -89.79 45.93 -21.92
C HIS A 45 -89.00 45.58 -20.63
N GLN A 46 -89.59 45.78 -19.45
CA GLN A 46 -88.98 45.42 -18.17
C GLN A 46 -88.70 43.91 -18.06
N THR A 47 -89.61 43.07 -18.57
CA THR A 47 -89.44 41.61 -18.58
C THR A 47 -88.29 41.21 -19.52
N ASN A 48 -88.20 41.80 -20.71
CA ASN A 48 -87.11 41.55 -21.65
C ASN A 48 -85.74 41.99 -21.10
N LEU A 49 -85.67 43.13 -20.40
CA LEU A 49 -84.45 43.55 -19.70
C LEU A 49 -84.06 42.55 -18.60
N SER A 50 -85.04 42.10 -17.79
CA SER A 50 -84.82 41.10 -16.73
C SER A 50 -84.34 39.76 -17.30
N LEU A 51 -84.97 39.28 -18.38
CA LEU A 51 -84.56 38.06 -19.09
C LEU A 51 -83.16 38.17 -19.69
N SER A 52 -82.81 39.33 -20.26
CA SER A 52 -81.48 39.58 -20.80
C SER A 52 -80.41 39.61 -19.70
N SER A 53 -80.71 40.22 -18.54
CA SER A 53 -79.83 40.21 -17.37
C SER A 53 -79.61 38.80 -16.85
N VAL A 54 -80.67 38.05 -16.59
CA VAL A 54 -80.60 36.65 -16.08
C VAL A 54 -79.86 35.75 -17.07
N ARG A 55 -80.04 35.97 -18.39
CA ARG A 55 -79.30 35.25 -19.42
C ARG A 55 -77.80 35.58 -19.38
N CYS A 56 -77.43 36.86 -19.34
CA CYS A 56 -76.03 37.29 -19.26
C CYS A 56 -75.35 36.77 -17.98
N ASP A 57 -76.02 36.85 -16.83
CA ASP A 57 -75.55 36.27 -15.56
C ASP A 57 -75.39 34.74 -15.64
N GLY A 58 -76.28 34.06 -16.36
CA GLY A 58 -76.20 32.62 -16.63
C GLY A 58 -75.01 32.24 -17.52
N GLU A 59 -74.78 32.99 -18.61
CA GLU A 59 -73.65 32.82 -19.52
C GLU A 59 -72.32 33.09 -18.78
N ASN A 60 -72.21 34.19 -18.02
CA ASN A 60 -71.04 34.53 -17.20
C ASN A 60 -70.74 33.45 -16.14
N ARG A 61 -71.76 32.94 -15.44
CA ARG A 61 -71.58 31.85 -14.46
C ARG A 61 -71.15 30.55 -15.12
N HIS A 62 -71.67 30.26 -16.31
CA HIS A 62 -71.26 29.07 -17.06
C HIS A 62 -69.78 29.15 -17.46
N GLU A 63 -69.33 30.29 -17.97
CA GLU A 63 -67.92 30.52 -18.32
C GLU A 63 -67.00 30.40 -17.09
N GLN A 64 -67.38 30.99 -15.95
CA GLN A 64 -66.63 30.84 -14.68
C GLN A 64 -66.53 29.39 -14.23
N LEU A 65 -67.63 28.61 -14.33
CA LEU A 65 -67.63 27.19 -14.00
C LEU A 65 -66.77 26.36 -14.97
N VAL A 66 -66.82 26.65 -16.28
CA VAL A 66 -65.98 25.98 -17.28
C VAL A 66 -64.49 26.23 -17.02
N THR A 67 -64.11 27.47 -16.72
CA THR A 67 -62.72 27.82 -16.34
C THR A 67 -62.29 27.13 -15.05
N ALA A 68 -63.13 27.16 -14.00
CA ALA A 68 -62.82 26.49 -12.74
C ALA A 68 -62.69 24.96 -12.88
N ILE A 69 -63.50 24.33 -13.74
CA ILE A 69 -63.40 22.90 -14.07
C ILE A 69 -62.11 22.61 -14.83
N ALA A 70 -61.72 23.46 -15.80
CA ALA A 70 -60.48 23.30 -16.55
C ALA A 70 -59.24 23.44 -15.65
N GLU A 71 -59.20 24.44 -14.76
CA GLU A 71 -58.15 24.59 -13.76
C GLU A 71 -58.07 23.40 -12.80
N SER A 72 -59.22 22.95 -12.26
CA SER A 72 -59.30 21.81 -11.35
C SER A 72 -58.76 20.54 -12.02
N LYS A 73 -59.17 20.29 -13.27
CA LYS A 73 -58.65 19.17 -14.08
C LYS A 73 -57.14 19.26 -14.28
N SER A 74 -56.62 20.44 -14.62
CA SER A 74 -55.17 20.64 -14.80
C SER A 74 -54.38 20.37 -13.51
N ARG A 75 -54.88 20.80 -12.34
CA ARG A 75 -54.27 20.49 -11.03
C ARG A 75 -54.31 18.99 -10.71
N ILE A 76 -55.40 18.30 -11.03
CA ILE A 76 -55.50 16.84 -10.85
C ILE A 76 -54.50 16.11 -11.75
N GLU A 77 -54.34 16.54 -13.00
CA GLU A 77 -53.36 15.97 -13.93
C GLU A 77 -51.91 16.21 -13.47
N GLN A 78 -51.61 17.41 -12.94
CA GLN A 78 -50.32 17.72 -12.32
C GLN A 78 -50.04 16.81 -11.12
N HIS A 79 -50.95 16.72 -10.15
CA HIS A 79 -50.76 15.86 -8.97
C HIS A 79 -50.65 14.37 -9.35
N ALA A 80 -51.32 13.92 -10.42
CA ALA A 80 -51.18 12.57 -10.93
C ALA A 80 -49.81 12.31 -11.59
N ALA A 81 -49.13 13.34 -12.11
CA ALA A 81 -47.74 13.25 -12.56
C ALA A 81 -46.78 13.22 -11.36
N GLU A 82 -46.91 14.16 -10.43
CA GLU A 82 -46.11 14.23 -9.20
C GLU A 82 -46.15 12.92 -8.40
N LEU A 83 -47.33 12.27 -8.31
CA LEU A 83 -47.49 10.99 -7.64
C LEU A 83 -46.77 9.85 -8.37
N LYS A 84 -46.73 9.84 -9.71
CA LYS A 84 -45.97 8.85 -10.49
C LYS A 84 -44.47 9.00 -10.24
N ASP A 85 -43.98 10.24 -10.20
CA ASP A 85 -42.57 10.54 -9.93
C ASP A 85 -42.19 10.17 -8.49
N ALA A 86 -43.05 10.44 -7.51
CA ALA A 86 -42.87 10.00 -6.13
C ALA A 86 -42.79 8.47 -6.01
N ILE A 87 -43.66 7.72 -6.70
CA ILE A 87 -43.63 6.25 -6.75
C ILE A 87 -42.35 5.75 -7.44
N ALA A 88 -41.89 6.40 -8.52
CA ALA A 88 -40.64 6.05 -9.19
C ALA A 88 -39.43 6.30 -8.27
N PHE A 89 -39.40 7.44 -7.58
CA PHE A 89 -38.37 7.77 -6.59
C PHE A 89 -38.33 6.77 -5.43
N GLN A 90 -39.50 6.35 -4.91
CA GLN A 90 -39.59 5.33 -3.86
C GLN A 90 -39.03 3.97 -4.31
N ARG A 91 -39.26 3.56 -5.57
CA ARG A 91 -38.64 2.35 -6.14
C ARG A 91 -37.12 2.48 -6.19
N ASN A 92 -36.61 3.61 -6.69
CA ASN A 92 -35.16 3.85 -6.78
C ASN A 92 -34.49 3.85 -5.40
N LEU A 93 -35.12 4.44 -4.37
CA LEU A 93 -34.65 4.36 -2.98
C LEU A 93 -34.63 2.92 -2.47
N SER A 94 -35.65 2.12 -2.77
CA SER A 94 -35.74 0.71 -2.37
C SER A 94 -34.61 -0.12 -2.99
N THR A 95 -34.33 0.10 -4.29
CA THR A 95 -33.21 -0.53 -4.99
C THR A 95 -31.87 -0.12 -4.38
N LEU A 96 -31.64 1.17 -4.15
CA LEU A 96 -30.40 1.67 -3.54
C LEU A 96 -30.18 1.13 -2.11
N GLN A 97 -31.26 0.99 -1.33
CA GLN A 97 -31.22 0.38 0.00
C GLN A 97 -30.84 -1.11 -0.08
N GLN A 98 -31.36 -1.85 -1.06
CA GLN A 98 -31.00 -3.24 -1.30
C GLN A 98 -29.54 -3.39 -1.76
N GLU A 99 -29.07 -2.55 -2.67
CA GLU A 99 -27.67 -2.50 -3.11
C GLU A 99 -26.73 -2.20 -1.93
N THR A 100 -27.04 -1.18 -1.12
CA THR A 100 -26.25 -0.83 0.07
C THR A 100 -26.22 -1.98 1.10
N SER A 101 -27.35 -2.68 1.28
CA SER A 101 -27.43 -3.88 2.14
C SER A 101 -26.55 -5.02 1.63
N ASN A 102 -26.48 -5.21 0.31
CA ASN A 102 -25.66 -6.24 -0.33
C ASN A 102 -24.16 -5.88 -0.29
N GLU A 103 -23.79 -4.63 -0.62
CA GLU A 103 -22.40 -4.15 -0.50
C GLU A 103 -21.89 -4.26 0.95
N SER A 104 -22.75 -3.97 1.94
CA SER A 104 -22.43 -4.15 3.37
C SER A 104 -22.18 -5.63 3.74
N LYS A 105 -23.02 -6.56 3.26
CA LYS A 105 -22.81 -8.01 3.47
C LYS A 105 -21.52 -8.50 2.81
N ASP A 106 -21.20 -8.04 1.61
CA ASP A 106 -19.97 -8.42 0.91
C ASP A 106 -18.72 -7.78 1.51
N ALA A 107 -18.81 -6.57 2.03
CA ALA A 107 -17.76 -5.96 2.83
C ALA A 107 -17.51 -6.76 4.12
N SER A 108 -18.58 -7.15 4.84
CA SER A 108 -18.50 -7.99 6.04
C SER A 108 -17.84 -9.34 5.74
N ARG A 109 -18.24 -10.04 4.68
CA ARG A 109 -17.58 -11.28 4.19
C ARG A 109 -16.09 -11.07 3.94
N LYS A 110 -15.71 -10.02 3.22
CA LYS A 110 -14.29 -9.68 2.96
C LYS A 110 -13.51 -9.40 4.25
N VAL A 111 -14.10 -8.69 5.21
CA VAL A 111 -13.49 -8.46 6.53
C VAL A 111 -13.27 -9.78 7.27
N THR A 112 -14.23 -10.71 7.26
CA THR A 112 -14.06 -12.02 7.90
C THR A 112 -12.97 -12.87 7.24
N GLU A 113 -12.87 -12.85 5.91
CA GLU A 113 -11.84 -13.60 5.17
C GLU A 113 -10.45 -12.97 5.37
N LEU A 114 -10.31 -11.65 5.32
CA LEU A 114 -9.05 -10.97 5.65
C LEU A 114 -8.63 -11.21 7.10
N SER A 115 -9.57 -11.21 8.05
CA SER A 115 -9.29 -11.52 9.46
C SER A 115 -8.78 -12.96 9.64
N LYS A 116 -9.30 -13.91 8.86
CA LYS A 116 -8.82 -15.29 8.81
C LYS A 116 -7.41 -15.37 8.22
N GLN A 117 -7.15 -14.68 7.10
CA GLN A 117 -5.82 -14.65 6.48
C GLN A 117 -4.75 -14.03 7.38
N VAL A 118 -5.07 -12.92 8.06
CA VAL A 118 -4.20 -12.30 9.07
C VAL A 118 -3.88 -13.29 10.19
N ARG A 119 -4.88 -14.04 10.69
CA ARG A 119 -4.64 -15.07 11.72
C ARG A 119 -3.70 -16.17 11.21
N THR A 120 -3.92 -16.71 10.02
CA THR A 120 -3.05 -17.77 9.47
C THR A 120 -1.63 -17.28 9.20
N GLN A 121 -1.45 -16.00 8.83
CA GLN A 121 -0.13 -15.39 8.68
C GLN A 121 0.55 -15.17 10.04
N GLN A 122 -0.19 -14.76 11.07
CA GLN A 122 0.31 -14.62 12.43
C GLN A 122 0.76 -15.97 13.00
N GLU A 123 -0.06 -17.01 12.87
CA GLU A 123 0.28 -18.40 13.27
C GLU A 123 1.55 -18.89 12.57
N GLY A 124 1.70 -18.62 11.27
CA GLY A 124 2.93 -18.92 10.52
C GLY A 124 4.16 -18.15 10.99
N LEU A 125 4.01 -16.85 11.30
CA LEU A 125 5.10 -16.02 11.84
C LEU A 125 5.52 -16.45 13.25
N ASP A 126 4.57 -16.81 14.12
CA ASP A 126 4.87 -17.31 15.47
C ASP A 126 5.53 -18.69 15.42
N GLY A 127 5.15 -19.55 14.46
CA GLY A 127 5.84 -20.81 14.16
C GLY A 127 7.29 -20.60 13.72
N LEU A 128 7.53 -19.72 12.74
CA LEU A 128 8.87 -19.35 12.28
C LEU A 128 9.71 -18.74 13.42
N ARG A 129 9.14 -17.82 14.19
CA ARG A 129 9.78 -17.18 15.35
C ARG A 129 10.18 -18.21 16.41
N SER A 130 9.34 -19.21 16.65
CA SER A 130 9.62 -20.30 17.59
C SER A 130 10.77 -21.19 17.10
N SER A 131 10.77 -21.57 15.81
CA SER A 131 11.87 -22.32 15.19
C SER A 131 13.19 -21.54 15.28
N THR A 132 13.22 -20.32 14.77
CA THR A 132 14.44 -19.49 14.78
C THR A 132 14.93 -19.20 16.20
N SER A 133 14.03 -19.03 17.18
CA SER A 133 14.43 -18.88 18.58
C SER A 133 15.00 -20.17 19.19
N HIS A 134 14.60 -21.34 18.71
CA HIS A 134 15.19 -22.61 19.08
C HIS A 134 16.57 -22.77 18.43
N ASP A 135 16.67 -22.54 17.13
CA ASP A 135 17.92 -22.64 16.36
C ASP A 135 19.01 -21.71 16.92
N ILE A 136 18.67 -20.45 17.23
CA ILE A 136 19.59 -19.50 17.89
C ILE A 136 20.09 -20.03 19.23
N ARG A 137 19.21 -20.64 20.05
CA ARG A 137 19.61 -21.20 21.35
C ARG A 137 20.55 -22.39 21.18
N THR A 138 20.27 -23.27 20.22
CA THR A 138 21.12 -24.42 19.91
C THR A 138 22.51 -23.98 19.41
N ILE A 139 22.57 -22.96 18.54
CA ILE A 139 23.83 -22.37 18.08
C ILE A 139 24.60 -21.71 19.24
N GLN A 140 23.91 -20.95 20.10
CA GLN A 140 24.53 -20.34 21.28
C GLN A 140 25.16 -21.40 22.20
N GLU A 141 24.48 -22.52 22.43
CA GLU A 141 25.00 -23.62 23.25
C GLU A 141 26.19 -24.34 22.58
N GLN A 142 26.16 -24.53 21.26
CA GLN A 142 27.30 -25.06 20.51
C GLN A 142 28.53 -24.13 20.59
N CYS A 143 28.34 -22.81 20.48
CA CYS A 143 29.41 -21.84 20.67
C CYS A 143 29.95 -21.86 22.10
N ARG A 144 29.08 -22.01 23.11
CA ARG A 144 29.47 -22.13 24.53
C ARG A 144 30.38 -23.34 24.76
N LEU A 145 29.95 -24.51 24.30
CA LEU A 145 30.72 -25.76 24.39
C LEU A 145 32.06 -25.70 23.63
N ALA A 146 32.08 -25.05 22.47
CA ALA A 146 33.30 -24.85 21.68
C ALA A 146 34.33 -23.98 22.43
N LEU A 147 33.87 -22.91 23.11
CA LEU A 147 34.73 -22.06 23.94
C LEU A 147 35.30 -22.85 25.13
N GLU A 148 34.47 -23.63 25.85
CA GLU A 148 34.96 -24.49 26.94
C GLU A 148 36.02 -25.49 26.48
N ARG A 149 35.90 -26.03 25.25
CA ARG A 149 36.95 -26.91 24.69
C ARG A 149 38.21 -26.15 24.30
N VAL A 150 38.10 -24.91 23.82
CA VAL A 150 39.27 -24.05 23.55
C VAL A 150 40.01 -23.73 24.84
N ASP A 151 39.31 -23.38 25.92
CA ASP A 151 39.93 -23.12 27.24
C ASP A 151 40.62 -24.38 27.77
N SER A 152 39.98 -25.55 27.65
CA SER A 152 40.60 -26.84 28.01
C SER A 152 41.90 -27.09 27.24
N LEU A 153 41.89 -26.87 25.92
CA LEU A 153 43.06 -27.04 25.06
C LEU A 153 44.18 -26.02 25.37
N GLN A 154 43.84 -24.81 25.83
CA GLN A 154 44.84 -23.83 26.27
C GLN A 154 45.54 -24.28 27.56
N GLU A 155 44.84 -24.88 28.51
CA GLU A 155 45.48 -25.47 29.71
C GLU A 155 46.31 -26.71 29.35
N GLU A 156 45.80 -27.62 28.52
CA GLU A 156 46.59 -28.76 27.98
C GLU A 156 47.90 -28.27 27.31
N LEU A 157 47.83 -27.17 26.54
CA LEU A 157 49.01 -26.57 25.88
C LEU A 157 49.99 -25.94 26.88
N LYS A 158 49.51 -25.26 27.92
CA LYS A 158 50.36 -24.70 28.99
C LYS A 158 51.09 -25.81 29.74
N GLU A 159 50.39 -26.90 30.08
CA GLU A 159 50.98 -28.05 30.74
C GLU A 159 52.05 -28.70 29.85
N ALA A 160 51.75 -28.94 28.57
CA ALA A 160 52.71 -29.50 27.61
C ALA A 160 53.96 -28.61 27.45
N MET A 161 53.80 -27.28 27.45
CA MET A 161 54.94 -26.35 27.45
C MET A 161 55.76 -26.43 28.74
N ALA A 162 55.13 -26.54 29.91
CA ALA A 162 55.83 -26.71 31.18
C ALA A 162 56.60 -28.04 31.25
N GLN A 163 55.99 -29.14 30.81
CA GLN A 163 56.65 -30.45 30.69
C GLN A 163 57.85 -30.39 29.72
N ARG A 164 57.72 -29.69 28.58
CA ARG A 164 58.83 -29.52 27.62
C ARG A 164 60.01 -28.78 28.25
N MET A 165 59.76 -27.71 29.01
CA MET A 165 60.81 -26.96 29.71
C MET A 165 61.54 -27.81 30.76
N ASP A 166 60.82 -28.64 31.52
CA ASP A 166 61.42 -29.59 32.48
C ASP A 166 62.29 -30.65 31.78
N PHE A 167 61.85 -31.19 30.64
CA PHE A 167 62.68 -32.09 29.82
C PHE A 167 63.90 -31.38 29.24
N GLU A 168 63.77 -30.17 28.70
CA GLU A 168 64.90 -29.36 28.22
C GLU A 168 65.94 -29.11 29.35
N GLN A 169 65.48 -28.79 30.56
CA GLN A 169 66.35 -28.60 31.73
C GLN A 169 67.05 -29.90 32.15
N LYS A 170 66.35 -31.04 32.13
CA LYS A 170 66.95 -32.37 32.40
C LYS A 170 67.98 -32.76 31.35
N VAL A 171 67.73 -32.50 30.07
CA VAL A 171 68.69 -32.73 28.98
C VAL A 171 69.92 -31.83 29.16
N ALA A 172 69.76 -30.55 29.46
CA ALA A 172 70.89 -29.64 29.70
C ALA A 172 71.75 -30.09 30.91
N ALA A 173 71.12 -30.59 31.98
CA ALA A 173 71.83 -31.15 33.13
C ALA A 173 72.61 -32.43 32.76
N LEU A 174 72.00 -33.35 32.01
CA LEU A 174 72.65 -34.56 31.51
C LEU A 174 73.79 -34.23 30.54
N GLU A 175 73.63 -33.26 29.64
CA GLU A 175 74.72 -32.78 28.79
C GLU A 175 75.89 -32.23 29.60
N SER A 176 75.61 -31.46 30.67
CA SER A 176 76.65 -30.96 31.57
C SER A 176 77.37 -32.11 32.29
N GLN A 177 76.63 -33.14 32.70
CA GLN A 177 77.20 -34.34 33.33
C GLN A 177 78.08 -35.12 32.33
N VAL A 178 77.60 -35.34 31.11
CA VAL A 178 78.38 -35.99 30.03
C VAL A 178 79.63 -35.18 29.72
N LYS A 179 79.53 -33.85 29.56
CA LYS A 179 80.69 -32.96 29.38
C LYS A 179 81.72 -33.12 30.51
N SER A 180 81.28 -33.16 31.77
CA SER A 180 82.19 -33.38 32.91
C SER A 180 82.85 -34.77 32.89
N ILE A 181 82.10 -35.84 32.58
CA ILE A 181 82.64 -37.20 32.48
C ILE A 181 83.64 -37.29 31.32
N THR A 182 83.31 -36.76 30.14
CA THR A 182 84.21 -36.72 28.98
C THR A 182 85.46 -35.88 29.27
N GLN A 183 85.34 -34.77 29.98
CA GLN A 183 86.50 -33.98 30.40
C GLN A 183 87.38 -34.74 31.40
N THR A 184 86.77 -35.50 32.33
CA THR A 184 87.50 -36.39 33.25
C THR A 184 88.17 -37.56 32.50
N TYR A 185 87.55 -38.08 31.44
CA TYR A 185 88.07 -39.16 30.61
C TYR A 185 89.18 -38.69 29.65
N ASN A 186 89.11 -37.45 29.18
CA ASN A 186 90.22 -36.78 28.49
C ASN A 186 91.37 -36.42 29.45
N CYS A 187 91.09 -36.37 30.76
CA CYS A 187 92.06 -36.43 31.85
C CYS A 187 92.28 -37.86 32.38
N LEU A 188 92.11 -38.90 31.55
CA LEU A 188 92.84 -40.16 31.73
C LEU A 188 94.30 -39.78 31.95
N SER A 189 94.84 -40.08 33.13
CA SER A 189 96.11 -39.49 33.56
C SER A 189 97.14 -39.61 32.46
N GLU A 190 97.87 -38.52 32.21
CA GLU A 190 98.98 -38.52 31.27
C GLU A 190 99.97 -39.65 31.64
N ASP A 191 100.10 -39.98 32.93
CA ASP A 191 100.84 -41.14 33.44
C ASP A 191 100.24 -42.49 33.03
N SER A 192 98.92 -42.63 32.90
CA SER A 192 98.27 -43.85 32.41
C SER A 192 98.51 -44.05 30.92
N VAL A 193 98.47 -42.98 30.12
CA VAL A 193 98.82 -43.02 28.69
C VAL A 193 100.32 -43.28 28.51
N ARG A 194 101.17 -42.63 29.33
CA ARG A 194 102.63 -42.84 29.37
C ARG A 194 102.99 -44.27 29.77
N PHE A 195 102.35 -44.82 30.80
CA PHE A 195 102.50 -46.22 31.23
C PHE A 195 102.05 -47.23 30.16
N LEU A 196 100.94 -46.96 29.46
CA LEU A 196 100.55 -47.77 28.29
C LEU A 196 101.58 -47.68 27.17
N GLY A 197 102.14 -46.49 26.92
CA GLY A 197 103.25 -46.27 25.98
C GLY A 197 104.53 -47.02 26.37
N GLU A 198 104.87 -47.05 27.66
CA GLU A 198 105.98 -47.83 28.23
C GLU A 198 105.74 -49.33 28.07
N ILE A 199 104.54 -49.83 28.39
CA ILE A 199 104.16 -51.23 28.14
C ILE A 199 104.25 -51.57 26.65
N HIS A 200 103.75 -50.69 25.76
CA HIS A 200 103.83 -50.93 24.32
C HIS A 200 105.26 -50.91 23.79
N SER A 201 106.10 -50.02 24.30
CA SER A 201 107.53 -49.95 23.95
C SER A 201 108.27 -51.19 24.42
N ARG A 202 108.05 -51.62 25.67
CA ARG A 202 108.64 -52.83 26.25
C ARG A 202 108.13 -54.11 25.57
N ARG A 203 106.87 -54.12 25.12
CA ARG A 203 106.32 -55.18 24.25
C ARG A 203 106.97 -55.17 22.88
N ALA A 204 107.24 -54.00 22.28
CA ALA A 204 107.95 -53.91 21.01
C ALA A 204 109.40 -54.39 21.14
N GLU A 205 110.11 -54.05 22.21
CA GLU A 205 111.44 -54.60 22.54
C GLU A 205 111.41 -56.13 22.71
N LEU A 206 110.43 -56.67 23.45
CA LEU A 206 110.22 -58.11 23.59
C LEU A 206 109.90 -58.80 22.24
N ILE A 207 109.09 -58.16 21.38
CA ILE A 207 108.83 -58.65 20.02
C ILE A 207 110.08 -58.57 19.15
N ILE A 208 110.94 -57.57 19.31
CA ILE A 208 112.23 -57.49 18.60
C ILE A 208 113.20 -58.57 19.10
N LEU A 209 113.20 -58.89 20.40
CA LEU A 209 113.98 -60.00 20.97
C LEU A 209 113.46 -61.36 20.51
N LEU A 210 112.13 -61.57 20.51
CA LEU A 210 111.49 -62.76 19.96
C LEU A 210 111.73 -62.89 18.45
N ASN A 211 111.61 -61.82 17.67
CA ASN A 211 111.95 -61.83 16.24
C ASN A 211 113.45 -62.08 16.01
N LYS A 212 114.35 -61.63 16.88
CA LYS A 212 115.78 -62.01 16.84
C LYS A 212 116.03 -63.48 17.17
N GLN A 213 115.11 -64.17 17.88
CA GLN A 213 115.14 -65.61 18.10
C GLN A 213 114.34 -66.42 17.06
N CYS A 214 113.44 -65.78 16.31
CA CYS A 214 112.54 -66.42 15.35
C CYS A 214 112.76 -65.98 13.90
N ILE A 215 114.00 -65.65 13.49
CA ILE A 215 114.35 -65.58 12.06
C ILE A 215 114.56 -66.99 11.50
N ASN A 216 113.46 -67.71 11.33
CA ASN A 216 113.29 -68.78 10.35
C ASN A 216 111.79 -68.97 10.10
N VAL A 217 111.41 -69.07 8.82
CA VAL A 217 110.01 -69.22 8.30
C VAL A 217 109.18 -67.92 8.26
N THR A 218 109.63 -66.99 7.41
CA THR A 218 108.95 -66.54 6.18
C THR A 218 107.41 -66.68 6.04
N SER A 219 106.73 -65.52 5.93
CA SER A 219 105.60 -65.17 5.00
C SER A 219 104.30 -66.01 5.02
N GLN A 220 103.08 -65.50 4.74
CA GLN A 220 102.60 -64.45 3.81
C GLN A 220 101.15 -64.05 4.23
N GLY A 221 100.72 -62.77 4.16
CA GLY A 221 99.72 -62.21 3.19
C GLY A 221 98.28 -62.76 3.31
N ASP A 222 97.15 -62.03 3.21
CA ASP A 222 96.76 -60.61 3.01
C ASP A 222 95.38 -60.44 3.73
N GLU A 223 94.95 -59.35 4.37
CA GLU A 223 94.65 -57.95 3.97
C GLU A 223 93.35 -57.70 3.14
N HIS A 224 92.75 -56.50 3.32
CA HIS A 224 91.56 -55.93 2.63
C HIS A 224 90.15 -56.44 3.09
N SER A 225 89.05 -55.66 3.08
CA SER A 225 88.82 -54.23 2.80
C SER A 225 87.48 -53.68 3.37
N ARG A 226 87.40 -52.33 3.46
CA ARG A 226 86.24 -51.39 3.30
C ARG A 226 84.78 -51.86 3.56
N ALA A 227 84.01 -51.22 4.46
CA ALA A 227 83.35 -49.87 4.40
C ALA A 227 81.79 -49.98 4.11
N PRO A 228 80.98 -48.90 3.95
CA PRO A 228 79.63 -48.83 4.58
C PRO A 228 78.44 -48.68 3.58
N ILE A 229 77.19 -48.59 4.06
CA ILE A 229 75.95 -48.02 3.43
C ILE A 229 74.84 -48.09 4.53
N ASN A 230 74.03 -47.09 4.93
CA ASN A 230 73.18 -46.04 4.33
C ASN A 230 71.76 -46.46 3.82
N THR A 231 70.71 -46.02 4.56
CA THR A 231 69.36 -45.59 4.06
C THR A 231 68.41 -46.63 3.40
N PRO A 232 67.11 -46.34 3.06
CA PRO A 232 66.11 -45.35 3.58
C PRO A 232 64.68 -45.97 3.90
N PRO A 233 63.53 -45.57 3.26
CA PRO A 233 62.44 -44.65 3.67
C PRO A 233 61.08 -45.39 3.99
N PRO A 234 59.82 -44.84 4.01
CA PRO A 234 59.29 -43.52 3.59
C PRO A 234 58.14 -42.87 4.45
N ALA A 235 57.45 -41.87 3.86
CA ALA A 235 56.30 -41.09 4.37
C ALA A 235 54.93 -41.59 3.81
N PRO A 236 53.74 -40.93 4.05
CA PRO A 236 53.34 -39.73 3.26
C PRO A 236 52.21 -38.73 3.76
N LYS A 237 52.31 -37.46 3.30
CA LYS A 237 51.27 -36.52 2.71
C LYS A 237 49.83 -36.29 3.29
N ARG A 238 49.44 -34.99 3.45
CA ARG A 238 48.38 -34.16 2.75
C ARG A 238 48.13 -32.84 3.55
N ARG A 239 47.95 -31.61 3.01
CA ARG A 239 46.92 -30.96 2.13
C ARG A 239 45.50 -30.90 2.78
N SER A 240 44.72 -29.81 2.78
CA SER A 240 44.69 -28.54 2.01
C SER A 240 44.02 -27.36 2.78
N GLU A 241 44.29 -26.08 2.44
CA GLU A 241 43.38 -25.05 1.82
C GLU A 241 42.44 -24.23 2.74
N GLU A 242 42.40 -22.91 2.51
CA GLU A 242 41.59 -21.89 3.21
C GLU A 242 40.56 -21.22 2.26
N GLU A 243 39.41 -20.77 2.77
CA GLU A 243 38.42 -19.97 2.03
C GLU A 243 37.77 -18.91 2.96
N PRO A 244 37.65 -17.62 2.56
CA PRO A 244 37.09 -16.55 3.39
C PRO A 244 35.61 -16.23 3.09
N LEU A 245 34.82 -15.97 4.14
CA LEU A 245 33.38 -15.65 4.07
C LEU A 245 33.08 -14.15 3.87
N GLU A 246 32.14 -13.84 2.97
CA GLU A 246 31.57 -12.50 2.80
C GLU A 246 30.50 -12.15 3.86
N LEU A 247 30.38 -10.86 4.20
CA LEU A 247 29.41 -10.32 5.16
C LEU A 247 28.26 -9.55 4.46
N PRO A 248 26.97 -9.71 4.86
CA PRO A 248 25.87 -8.95 4.27
C PRO A 248 25.76 -7.51 4.81
N LEU A 249 25.70 -6.53 3.90
CA LEU A 249 25.44 -5.13 4.24
C LEU A 249 24.03 -4.93 4.84
N LYS A 250 23.94 -4.29 6.01
CA LYS A 250 22.66 -3.87 6.61
C LYS A 250 22.03 -2.72 5.80
N ARG A 251 20.71 -2.82 5.55
CA ARG A 251 19.91 -1.71 5.01
C ARG A 251 19.76 -0.58 6.05
N PRO A 252 19.84 0.71 5.66
CA PRO A 252 19.41 1.79 6.54
C PRO A 252 17.88 1.79 6.69
N HIS A 253 17.38 1.88 7.92
CA HIS A 253 15.99 2.27 8.18
C HIS A 253 15.83 3.78 7.94
N PRO A 254 14.69 4.27 7.41
CA PRO A 254 14.44 5.69 7.24
C PRO A 254 14.29 6.36 8.61
N SER A 255 15.02 7.46 8.81
CA SER A 255 14.99 8.26 10.04
C SER A 255 13.72 9.12 10.13
N ASN A 256 13.19 9.21 11.35
CA ASN A 256 11.85 9.71 11.66
C ASN A 256 11.78 11.25 11.76
N ASN A 257 12.17 11.97 10.70
CA ASN A 257 12.18 13.44 10.68
C ASN A 257 10.97 14.04 9.95
N ARG A 258 10.05 14.63 10.74
CA ARG A 258 8.82 15.30 10.31
C ARG A 258 9.05 16.60 9.51
N SER A 259 9.47 16.48 8.26
CA SER A 259 9.22 17.43 7.16
C SER A 259 10.10 16.98 5.98
N GLN A 260 9.64 15.99 5.22
CA GLN A 260 10.44 15.48 4.11
C GLN A 260 10.43 16.47 2.94
N ASP A 261 11.50 17.28 2.85
CA ASP A 261 11.74 18.14 1.69
C ASP A 261 11.83 17.26 0.42
N ILE A 262 11.00 17.57 -0.56
CA ILE A 262 10.94 16.90 -1.87
C ILE A 262 12.33 16.91 -2.54
N ARG A 263 13.12 17.96 -2.32
CA ARG A 263 14.49 18.06 -2.85
C ARG A 263 15.40 16.99 -2.24
N SER A 264 15.25 16.71 -0.95
CA SER A 264 15.96 15.63 -0.26
C SER A 264 15.50 14.24 -0.71
N LEU A 265 14.19 14.03 -0.87
CA LEU A 265 13.64 12.78 -1.43
C LEU A 265 14.15 12.54 -2.87
N TYR A 266 14.17 13.59 -3.70
CA TYR A 266 14.69 13.55 -5.06
C TYR A 266 16.17 13.14 -5.11
N LEU A 267 17.02 13.68 -4.23
CA LEU A 267 18.44 13.32 -4.19
C LEU A 267 18.64 11.82 -3.91
N VAL A 268 17.91 11.26 -2.94
CA VAL A 268 17.97 9.82 -2.61
C VAL A 268 17.55 8.97 -3.81
N PHE A 269 16.45 9.30 -4.49
CA PHE A 269 15.99 8.56 -5.66
C PHE A 269 16.89 8.74 -6.88
N ARG A 270 17.45 9.94 -7.09
CA ARG A 270 18.43 10.21 -8.16
C ARG A 270 19.67 9.35 -8.00
N ASP A 271 20.19 9.22 -6.78
CA ASP A 271 21.42 8.49 -6.55
C ASP A 271 21.17 6.97 -6.53
N ARG A 272 20.02 6.49 -6.01
CA ARG A 272 19.55 5.10 -6.21
C ARG A 272 19.45 4.73 -7.70
N TYR A 273 18.87 5.59 -8.54
CA TYR A 273 18.74 5.33 -9.98
C TYR A 273 20.10 5.18 -10.68
N LYS A 274 21.14 5.90 -10.21
CA LYS A 274 22.51 5.77 -10.73
C LYS A 274 23.17 4.47 -10.28
N THR A 275 23.02 4.08 -9.01
CA THR A 275 23.67 2.88 -8.46
C THR A 275 22.98 1.58 -8.88
N SER A 276 21.67 1.60 -9.09
CA SER A 276 20.86 0.43 -9.42
C SER A 276 19.68 0.83 -10.32
N PRO A 277 19.91 0.92 -11.64
CA PRO A 277 18.86 1.27 -12.60
C PRO A 277 17.65 0.31 -12.52
N PRO A 278 16.42 0.83 -12.40
CA PRO A 278 15.22 0.01 -12.28
C PRO A 278 14.87 -0.68 -13.60
N LYS A 279 14.24 -1.86 -13.53
CA LYS A 279 13.71 -2.57 -14.72
C LYS A 279 12.50 -1.87 -15.36
N SER A 280 11.92 -0.88 -14.69
CA SER A 280 10.77 -0.11 -15.15
C SER A 280 10.79 1.29 -14.54
N ASP A 281 11.03 2.30 -15.37
CA ASP A 281 10.98 3.71 -14.97
C ASP A 281 9.60 4.07 -14.39
N THR A 282 8.50 3.58 -15.00
CA THR A 282 7.14 3.81 -14.51
C THR A 282 6.94 3.28 -13.08
N ALA A 283 7.48 2.10 -12.76
CA ALA A 283 7.39 1.55 -11.41
C ALA A 283 8.21 2.37 -10.39
N PHE A 284 9.39 2.83 -10.80
CA PHE A 284 10.27 3.66 -9.98
C PHE A 284 9.70 5.07 -9.72
N ILE A 285 9.04 5.66 -10.71
CA ILE A 285 8.29 6.93 -10.56
C ILE A 285 7.14 6.75 -9.55
N TRP A 286 6.41 5.63 -9.61
CA TRP A 286 5.37 5.32 -8.63
C TRP A 286 5.94 5.07 -7.23
N GLU A 287 7.15 4.52 -7.10
CA GLU A 287 7.85 4.40 -5.81
C GLU A 287 8.19 5.79 -5.25
N PHE A 288 8.74 6.69 -6.08
CA PHE A 288 9.03 8.08 -5.69
C PHE A 288 7.77 8.84 -5.23
N LEU A 289 6.71 8.82 -6.03
CA LEU A 289 5.43 9.49 -5.70
C LEU A 289 4.76 8.88 -4.45
N GLY A 290 4.95 7.57 -4.22
CA GLY A 290 4.46 6.86 -3.04
C GLY A 290 5.22 7.20 -1.75
N CYS A 291 6.47 7.66 -1.85
CA CYS A 291 7.27 8.12 -0.72
C CYS A 291 6.97 9.57 -0.28
N ILE A 292 6.17 10.34 -1.01
CA ILE A 292 5.77 11.69 -0.59
C ILE A 292 4.76 11.55 0.56
N GLU A 293 5.15 11.97 1.76
CA GLU A 293 4.31 11.83 2.97
C GLU A 293 3.05 12.70 2.93
N ASP A 294 3.18 13.97 2.51
CA ASP A 294 2.05 14.91 2.42
C ASP A 294 1.14 14.57 1.22
N PRO A 295 -0.15 14.22 1.46
CA PRO A 295 -1.10 13.94 0.39
C PRO A 295 -1.41 15.18 -0.48
N ALA A 296 -1.37 16.39 0.08
CA ALA A 296 -1.66 17.61 -0.66
C ALA A 296 -0.54 17.91 -1.66
N MET A 297 0.70 17.90 -1.21
CA MET A 297 1.89 18.00 -2.07
C MET A 297 1.97 16.87 -3.11
N SER A 298 1.70 15.63 -2.71
CA SER A 298 1.70 14.48 -3.64
C SER A 298 0.65 14.66 -4.75
N LYS A 299 -0.52 15.21 -4.42
CA LYS A 299 -1.56 15.56 -5.40
C LYS A 299 -1.12 16.73 -6.29
N HIS A 300 -0.60 17.82 -5.73
CA HIS A 300 -0.09 18.98 -6.49
C HIS A 300 0.94 18.58 -7.54
N ILE A 301 1.89 17.71 -7.17
CA ILE A 301 2.89 17.16 -8.08
C ILE A 301 2.23 16.30 -9.17
N GLN A 302 1.30 15.41 -8.81
CA GLN A 302 0.60 14.56 -9.80
C GLN A 302 -0.20 15.39 -10.81
N ASP A 303 -0.99 16.36 -10.35
CA ASP A 303 -1.80 17.24 -11.19
C ASP A 303 -0.90 18.12 -12.09
N SER A 304 0.21 18.64 -11.54
CA SER A 304 1.20 19.41 -12.32
C SER A 304 1.92 18.57 -13.37
N LEU A 305 2.21 17.29 -13.10
CA LEU A 305 2.79 16.38 -14.08
C LEU A 305 1.84 16.07 -15.23
N ALA A 306 0.53 15.96 -14.98
CA ALA A 306 -0.48 15.81 -16.02
C ALA A 306 -0.56 17.06 -16.92
N ALA A 307 -0.38 18.26 -16.36
CA ALA A 307 -0.35 19.51 -17.12
C ALA A 307 0.94 19.67 -17.96
N ILE A 308 2.10 19.29 -17.42
CA ILE A 308 3.40 19.46 -18.10
C ILE A 308 3.68 18.34 -19.12
N LEU A 309 3.21 17.12 -18.90
CA LEU A 309 3.47 15.94 -19.73
C LEU A 309 2.18 15.20 -20.17
N PRO A 310 1.21 15.85 -20.83
CA PRO A 310 -0.09 15.24 -21.16
C PRO A 310 0.00 14.01 -22.08
N GLU A 311 1.06 13.88 -22.88
CA GLU A 311 1.34 12.68 -23.70
C GLU A 311 1.72 11.43 -22.88
N HIS A 312 2.22 11.63 -21.66
CA HIS A 312 2.82 10.58 -20.82
C HIS A 312 2.13 10.43 -19.47
N VAL A 313 1.32 11.40 -19.07
CA VAL A 313 0.61 11.44 -17.79
C VAL A 313 -0.82 11.93 -18.04
N THR A 314 -1.81 11.08 -17.81
CA THR A 314 -3.23 11.42 -17.99
C THR A 314 -3.96 11.47 -16.64
N PRO A 315 -4.85 12.44 -16.38
CA PRO A 315 -5.68 12.45 -15.18
C PRO A 315 -6.52 11.18 -15.07
N SER A 316 -6.45 10.49 -13.93
CA SER A 316 -7.21 9.26 -13.72
C SER A 316 -8.67 9.59 -13.42
N ARG A 317 -9.59 9.08 -14.24
CA ARG A 317 -11.03 9.30 -14.06
C ARG A 317 -11.64 8.47 -12.92
N ASP A 318 -10.90 7.51 -12.39
CA ASP A 318 -11.42 6.44 -11.52
C ASP A 318 -11.00 6.62 -10.04
N THR A 319 -11.20 7.83 -9.52
CA THR A 319 -10.84 8.23 -8.14
C THR A 319 -11.60 7.45 -7.06
N ARG A 320 -12.63 6.66 -7.42
CA ARG A 320 -13.60 6.09 -6.47
C ARG A 320 -13.25 4.71 -5.89
N ARG A 321 -12.41 3.87 -6.50
CA ARG A 321 -12.42 2.42 -6.14
C ARG A 321 -11.11 1.65 -5.90
N LYS A 322 -9.88 2.17 -6.15
CA LYS A 322 -8.66 1.35 -5.91
C LYS A 322 -7.44 1.99 -5.25
N ASN A 323 -7.19 3.30 -5.32
CA ASN A 323 -6.07 3.90 -4.57
C ASN A 323 -6.23 5.42 -4.37
N PRO A 324 -6.57 5.92 -3.17
CA PRO A 324 -6.87 7.35 -2.95
C PRO A 324 -5.63 8.26 -3.08
N ARG A 325 -4.43 7.70 -3.23
CA ARG A 325 -3.18 8.45 -3.46
C ARG A 325 -2.79 8.58 -4.93
N ARG A 326 -3.51 7.94 -5.87
CA ARG A 326 -3.22 8.00 -7.31
C ARG A 326 -4.27 8.83 -8.04
N HIS A 327 -3.86 10.00 -8.52
CA HIS A 327 -4.69 10.95 -9.26
C HIS A 327 -4.41 10.94 -10.77
N ILE A 328 -3.31 10.30 -11.17
CA ILE A 328 -2.85 10.20 -12.56
C ILE A 328 -2.58 8.76 -12.96
N ASP A 329 -2.66 8.49 -14.26
CA ASP A 329 -2.16 7.29 -14.91
C ASP A 329 -0.91 7.64 -15.73
N ILE A 330 0.17 6.88 -15.50
CA ILE A 330 1.48 7.12 -16.11
C ILE A 330 1.71 6.11 -17.24
N SER A 331 1.99 6.61 -18.44
CA SER A 331 2.27 5.78 -19.61
C SER A 331 3.61 5.04 -19.47
N LYS A 332 3.73 3.88 -20.13
CA LYS A 332 4.99 3.12 -20.22
C LYS A 332 6.10 3.87 -20.97
N GLY A 333 5.77 4.96 -21.67
CA GLY A 333 6.73 5.81 -22.39
C GLY A 333 7.36 6.90 -21.51
N LEU A 334 6.92 7.09 -20.27
CA LEU A 334 7.52 8.04 -19.34
C LEU A 334 8.83 7.50 -18.78
N THR A 335 9.95 8.10 -19.17
CA THR A 335 11.26 7.79 -18.60
C THR A 335 11.57 8.66 -17.37
N TRP A 336 12.43 8.17 -16.48
CA TRP A 336 12.90 8.90 -15.31
C TRP A 336 13.58 10.23 -15.69
N ARG A 337 14.22 10.28 -16.87
CA ARG A 337 14.80 11.49 -17.46
C ARG A 337 13.75 12.56 -17.77
N LYS A 338 12.65 12.19 -18.43
CA LYS A 338 11.54 13.13 -18.71
C LYS A 338 10.84 13.55 -17.43
N PHE A 339 10.63 12.61 -16.51
CA PHE A 339 10.00 12.86 -15.21
C PHE A 339 10.76 13.92 -14.39
N ARG A 340 12.07 13.76 -14.17
CA ARG A 340 12.88 14.75 -13.42
C ARG A 340 12.89 16.14 -14.07
N GLU A 341 12.83 16.20 -15.40
CA GLU A 341 12.86 17.46 -16.16
C GLU A 341 11.51 18.20 -16.08
N ALA A 342 10.40 17.48 -15.93
CA ALA A 342 9.11 18.05 -15.56
C ALA A 342 9.06 18.45 -14.07
N LEU A 343 9.61 17.62 -13.17
CA LEU A 343 9.62 17.88 -11.72
C LEU A 343 10.26 19.22 -11.35
N VAL A 344 11.33 19.62 -12.06
CA VAL A 344 12.01 20.92 -11.88
C VAL A 344 11.17 22.11 -12.40
N LYS A 345 10.18 21.87 -13.26
CA LYS A 345 9.29 22.89 -13.83
C LYS A 345 7.98 23.06 -13.07
N ILE A 346 7.73 22.25 -12.03
CA ILE A 346 6.52 22.36 -11.21
C ILE A 346 6.62 23.65 -10.36
N PRO A 347 5.63 24.57 -10.43
CA PRO A 347 5.61 25.73 -9.56
C PRO A 347 5.42 25.32 -8.10
N GLU A 348 6.01 26.08 -7.17
CA GLU A 348 5.78 25.86 -5.74
C GLU A 348 4.28 26.04 -5.42
N PRO A 349 3.70 25.20 -4.54
CA PRO A 349 2.28 25.28 -4.21
C PRO A 349 1.96 26.64 -3.54
N SER A 350 0.88 27.27 -4.01
CA SER A 350 0.39 28.58 -3.56
C SER A 350 -0.52 28.48 -2.33
#